data_AF-A0A954JQQ1-F1
#
_entry.id   AF-A0A954JQQ1-F1
#
_cell.length_a   1.000
_cell.length_b   1.000
_cell.length_c   1.000
_cell.angle_alpha   90.00
_cell.angle_beta   90.00
_cell.angle_gamma   90.00
#
_symmetry.space_group_name_H-M   'P 1'
#
loop_
_entity.id
_entity.type
_entity.pdbx_description
1 polymer ?
#
loop_
_entity_poly.entity_id
_entity_poly.type
_entity_poly.pdbx_seq_one_letter_code
_entity_poly.pdbx_strand_id
1 'polypeptide(L)'
;MSLPRVALNIPTLDLEHHRIDIQELSLTGLDLPVRVDREGRIHALGFSMAPAPAQAVTEESVEAMPPPAAEATTALAAGGVRGVDVGQAEDRILPLVTLRGLDVGLERLSFVDERGGESLEFGLALRQEEPLTLLAPDAADLPPLHFQVVGAARPIVDSIALDLEVAPFATEPTLDAHLKVTGVQGGSVTRVFPGLAESLDGSAWVDGRVEGHLQVQVLARRRGPLDFDFAQGLGLEVAVDRVALHATPDGPALVGFEELTASVASIRPETGDVHVKRVEWVGPFGSAWKDADGIHAAGWVLKAPVAGESIADAGEEEQTAGSDRVQSNPEPESHSGPDGAVRDSDPAGPVATSTDANESVGEGVESNGTQDAGQDTTQGDGDKQVASDTRTESERTAEAGDGGAPAPAGADGAEPTGPRTDLADSGDAPNPPEIRVDEVLISGGTFRFEDRTVEPRFDFPIDDVDLEVRRFTTRTLTESAPFGFRLALYGGEVELRERMEASNLVGGILGSVAALAGDDEFELE
;
A
#
# COMPACT_ATOMS: atom_id res chain seq x y z
N MET A 1 35.16 19.40 -0.71
CA MET A 1 34.79 18.15 -0.05
C MET A 1 35.54 18.06 1.25
N SER A 2 34.85 18.25 2.37
CA SER A 2 35.29 17.65 3.63
C SER A 2 35.31 16.14 3.43
N LEU A 3 36.33 15.47 3.97
CA LEU A 3 36.31 14.02 4.02
C LEU A 3 35.33 13.60 5.11
N PRO A 4 34.48 12.57 4.89
CA PRO A 4 33.64 12.04 5.94
C PRO A 4 34.53 11.61 7.10
N ARG A 5 34.12 11.95 8.32
CA ARG A 5 34.81 11.53 9.54
C ARG A 5 34.17 10.23 9.99
N VAL A 6 34.93 9.15 9.85
CA VAL A 6 34.63 7.86 10.47
C VAL A 6 35.41 7.79 11.77
N ALA A 7 34.72 7.61 12.89
CA ALA A 7 35.34 7.28 14.17
C ALA A 7 34.85 5.91 14.64
N LEU A 8 35.81 5.06 15.01
CA LEU A 8 35.56 3.77 15.62
C LEU A 8 36.46 3.67 16.84
N ASN A 9 35.86 3.70 18.03
CA ASN A 9 36.58 3.64 19.29
C ASN A 9 36.27 2.31 20.00
N ILE A 10 37.26 1.42 20.04
CA ILE A 10 37.17 0.10 20.65
C ILE A 10 38.16 0.05 21.82
N PRO A 11 37.78 0.51 23.03
CA PRO A 11 38.69 0.51 24.18
C PRO A 11 39.05 -0.89 24.67
N THR A 12 38.16 -1.88 24.49
CA THR A 12 38.36 -3.25 24.97
C THR A 12 38.14 -4.26 23.84
N LEU A 13 39.19 -5.00 23.51
CA LEU A 13 39.13 -6.17 22.65
C LEU A 13 39.74 -7.35 23.42
N ASP A 14 38.90 -8.07 24.16
CA ASP A 14 39.30 -9.22 24.97
C ASP A 14 38.85 -10.50 24.27
N LEU A 15 39.74 -11.04 23.43
CA LEU A 15 39.48 -12.25 22.66
C LEU A 15 39.46 -13.52 23.53
N GLU A 16 40.11 -13.49 24.70
CA GLU A 16 40.17 -14.63 25.62
C GLU A 16 38.82 -14.83 26.33
N HIS A 17 38.18 -13.72 26.72
CA HIS A 17 36.84 -13.74 27.33
C HIS A 17 35.71 -13.47 26.33
N HIS A 18 35.99 -13.49 25.03
CA HIS A 18 35.04 -13.22 23.95
C HIS A 18 34.25 -11.91 24.14
N ARG A 19 34.92 -10.82 24.56
CA ARG A 19 34.29 -9.54 24.83
C ARG A 19 34.85 -8.43 23.94
N ILE A 20 33.94 -7.68 23.34
CA ILE A 20 34.25 -6.51 22.50
C ILE A 20 33.40 -5.35 22.99
N ASP A 21 34.04 -4.32 23.54
CA ASP A 21 33.34 -3.10 23.94
C ASP A 21 33.64 -2.00 22.92
N ILE A 22 32.61 -1.55 22.21
CA ILE A 22 32.68 -0.43 21.28
C ILE A 22 32.13 0.81 22.01
N GLN A 23 33.00 1.79 22.26
CA GLN A 23 32.60 3.01 22.95
C GLN A 23 31.81 3.95 22.02
N GLU A 24 32.23 4.03 20.76
CA GLU A 24 31.64 4.94 19.79
C GLU A 24 31.84 4.39 18.38
N LEU A 25 30.76 4.38 17.61
CA LEU A 25 30.78 4.25 16.16
C LEU A 25 30.09 5.48 15.58
N SER A 26 30.84 6.36 14.92
CA SER A 26 30.28 7.54 14.29
C SER A 26 30.74 7.71 12.84
N LEU A 27 29.79 8.10 11.99
CA LEU A 27 30.03 8.53 10.61
C LEU A 27 29.36 9.89 10.45
N THR A 28 30.16 10.94 10.35
CA THR A 28 29.67 12.32 10.20
C THR A 28 30.35 13.01 9.03
N GLY A 29 29.75 14.08 8.52
CA GLY A 29 30.36 14.86 7.45
C GLY A 29 30.23 14.25 6.05
N LEU A 30 29.31 13.29 5.86
CA LEU A 30 29.06 12.69 4.56
C LEU A 30 28.30 13.69 3.67
N ASP A 31 28.96 14.17 2.63
CA ASP A 31 28.43 15.11 1.63
C ASP A 31 28.42 14.45 0.24
N LEU A 32 27.22 14.16 -0.27
CA LEU A 32 26.98 13.40 -1.49
C LEU A 32 26.31 14.28 -2.56
N PRO A 33 27.08 14.90 -3.46
CA PRO A 33 26.50 15.64 -4.58
C PRO A 33 26.03 14.68 -5.67
N VAL A 34 24.78 14.87 -6.07
CA VAL A 34 24.12 14.27 -7.23
C VAL A 34 23.70 15.41 -8.15
N ARG A 35 24.03 15.32 -9.43
CA ARG A 35 23.50 16.27 -10.44
C ARG A 35 22.95 15.56 -11.65
N VAL A 36 21.89 16.10 -12.21
CA VAL A 36 21.38 15.75 -13.53
C VAL A 36 21.82 16.86 -14.48
N ASP A 37 22.61 16.51 -15.50
CA ASP A 37 23.03 17.50 -16.49
C ASP A 37 21.92 17.80 -17.51
N ARG A 38 22.19 18.73 -18.42
CA ARG A 38 21.23 19.12 -19.47
C ARG A 38 20.88 18.00 -20.46
N GLU A 39 21.72 16.97 -20.56
CA GLU A 39 21.47 15.77 -21.38
C GLU A 39 20.68 14.71 -20.60
N GLY A 40 20.35 14.96 -19.34
CA GLY A 40 19.65 14.01 -18.47
C GLY A 40 20.55 12.95 -17.85
N ARG A 41 21.89 13.08 -17.93
CA ARG A 41 22.81 12.12 -17.30
C ARG A 41 22.94 12.42 -15.81
N ILE A 42 22.94 11.36 -15.02
CA ILE A 42 23.09 11.45 -13.56
C ILE A 42 24.58 11.34 -13.24
N HIS A 43 25.12 12.34 -12.54
CA HIS A 43 26.48 12.34 -12.01
C HIS A 43 26.43 12.19 -10.49
N ALA A 44 27.01 11.13 -9.96
CA ALA A 44 27.09 10.87 -8.53
C ALA A 44 28.43 10.18 -8.22
N LEU A 45 29.11 10.58 -7.15
CA LEU A 45 30.36 9.95 -6.69
C LEU A 45 31.47 9.83 -7.77
N GLY A 46 31.47 10.74 -8.75
CA GLY A 46 32.42 10.70 -9.88
C GLY A 46 32.03 9.75 -11.02
N PHE A 47 30.91 9.04 -10.90
CA PHE A 47 30.33 8.23 -11.96
C PHE A 47 29.27 9.02 -12.73
N SER A 48 29.17 8.78 -14.04
CA SER A 48 28.12 9.31 -14.90
C SER A 48 27.29 8.17 -15.47
N MET A 49 25.97 8.23 -15.30
CA MET A 49 25.03 7.27 -15.85
C MET A 49 24.17 7.98 -16.89
N ALA A 50 24.19 7.49 -18.14
CA ALA A 50 23.27 7.97 -19.16
C ALA A 50 21.85 7.50 -18.84
N PRO A 51 20.82 8.30 -19.15
CA PRO A 51 19.44 7.84 -19.01
C PRO A 51 19.25 6.59 -19.88
N ALA A 52 18.52 5.60 -19.37
CA ALA A 52 18.11 4.47 -20.18
C ALA A 52 17.38 5.03 -21.41
N PRO A 53 17.76 4.65 -22.64
CA PRO A 53 17.04 5.11 -23.82
C PRO A 53 15.59 4.69 -23.64
N ALA A 54 14.65 5.62 -23.77
CA ALA A 54 13.23 5.30 -23.81
C ALA A 54 13.08 4.24 -24.90
N GLN A 55 12.87 2.98 -24.49
CA GLN A 55 12.59 1.93 -25.44
C GLN A 55 11.28 2.36 -26.08
N ALA A 56 11.36 2.84 -27.32
CA ALA A 56 10.19 3.06 -28.11
C ALA A 56 9.46 1.72 -28.09
N VAL A 57 8.30 1.69 -27.43
CA VAL A 57 7.40 0.56 -27.50
C VAL A 57 6.93 0.57 -28.94
N THR A 58 7.72 -0.02 -29.83
CA THR A 58 7.32 -0.27 -31.19
C THR A 58 6.18 -1.26 -31.04
N GLU A 59 4.95 -0.80 -31.28
CA GLU A 59 3.76 -1.64 -31.47
C GLU A 59 3.91 -2.48 -32.75
N GLU A 60 5.01 -3.21 -32.89
CA GLU A 60 5.21 -4.17 -33.95
C GLU A 60 4.35 -5.39 -33.62
N SER A 61 3.16 -5.40 -34.20
CA SER A 61 2.32 -6.54 -34.55
C SER A 61 2.65 -7.82 -33.77
N VAL A 62 1.82 -8.14 -32.78
CA VAL A 62 1.69 -9.48 -32.22
C VAL A 62 1.20 -10.40 -33.35
N GLU A 63 2.12 -10.90 -34.17
CA GLU A 63 1.85 -11.96 -35.13
C GLU A 63 1.58 -13.24 -34.33
N ALA A 64 0.39 -13.79 -34.53
CA ALA A 64 -0.21 -14.85 -33.74
C ALA A 64 0.75 -16.03 -33.52
N MET A 65 1.30 -16.12 -32.32
CA MET A 65 2.09 -17.25 -31.88
C MET A 65 1.17 -18.49 -31.82
N PRO A 66 1.55 -19.63 -32.43
CA PRO A 66 0.73 -20.83 -32.41
C PRO A 66 0.55 -21.37 -30.97
N PRO A 67 -0.58 -22.04 -30.69
CA PRO A 67 -0.87 -22.54 -29.35
C PRO A 67 0.18 -23.55 -28.88
N PRO A 68 0.71 -23.44 -27.64
CA PRO A 68 1.66 -24.39 -27.10
C PRO A 68 0.99 -25.75 -26.90
N ALA A 69 1.68 -26.81 -27.32
CA ALA A 69 1.28 -28.19 -27.10
C ALA A 69 1.31 -28.52 -25.60
N ALA A 70 0.28 -29.21 -25.11
CA ALA A 70 0.19 -29.67 -23.74
C ALA A 70 1.26 -30.73 -23.45
N GLU A 71 2.32 -30.36 -22.73
CA GLU A 71 3.38 -31.27 -22.32
C GLU A 71 3.15 -31.83 -20.91
N ALA A 72 3.44 -33.12 -20.78
CA ALA A 72 3.24 -33.92 -19.58
C ALA A 72 4.27 -33.59 -18.50
N THR A 73 3.75 -33.29 -17.30
CA THR A 73 4.53 -33.01 -16.10
C THR A 73 5.40 -34.21 -15.73
N THR A 74 6.71 -34.10 -15.95
CA THR A 74 7.69 -35.07 -15.45
C THR A 74 8.42 -34.43 -14.29
N ALA A 75 8.31 -35.06 -13.11
CA ALA A 75 8.92 -34.58 -11.87
C ALA A 75 10.44 -34.48 -11.98
N LEU A 76 10.98 -33.26 -11.93
CA LEU A 76 12.41 -32.98 -11.99
C LEU A 76 13.05 -33.26 -10.62
N ALA A 77 14.08 -34.10 -10.61
CA ALA A 77 14.87 -34.43 -9.44
C ALA A 77 15.72 -33.22 -9.00
N ALA A 78 15.66 -32.93 -7.70
CA ALA A 78 16.36 -31.85 -7.03
C ALA A 78 17.89 -31.91 -7.25
N GLY A 79 18.42 -30.94 -7.98
CA GLY A 79 19.85 -30.63 -8.03
C GLY A 79 20.27 -29.98 -6.72
N GLY A 80 20.78 -30.77 -5.78
CA GLY A 80 21.22 -30.30 -4.47
C GLY A 80 22.34 -29.27 -4.56
N VAL A 81 22.02 -28.02 -4.21
CA VAL A 81 23.02 -27.05 -3.75
C VAL A 81 23.74 -27.70 -2.59
N ARG A 82 25.07 -27.81 -2.67
CA ARG A 82 25.90 -28.32 -1.56
C ARG A 82 25.69 -27.41 -0.36
N GLY A 83 24.79 -27.81 0.53
CA GLY A 83 24.59 -27.19 1.83
C GLY A 83 25.93 -27.13 2.54
N VAL A 84 26.34 -25.93 2.91
CA VAL A 84 27.38 -25.76 3.92
C VAL A 84 26.87 -26.49 5.15
N ASP A 85 27.64 -27.45 5.65
CA ASP A 85 27.23 -28.32 6.76
C ASP A 85 27.08 -27.47 8.04
N VAL A 86 25.85 -27.01 8.33
CA VAL A 86 25.51 -26.13 9.47
C VAL A 86 25.52 -26.90 10.81
N GLY A 87 25.67 -28.24 10.78
CA GLY A 87 25.55 -29.12 11.94
C GLY A 87 26.62 -29.00 13.03
N GLN A 88 27.49 -27.99 13.01
CA GLN A 88 28.50 -27.74 14.05
C GLN A 88 28.40 -26.37 14.73
N ALA A 89 27.29 -25.63 14.54
CA ALA A 89 27.11 -24.31 15.15
C ALA A 89 26.69 -24.35 16.63
N GLU A 90 26.20 -25.48 17.14
CA GLU A 90 25.56 -25.56 18.47
C GLU A 90 26.49 -25.28 19.66
N ASP A 91 27.81 -25.39 19.50
CA ASP A 91 28.79 -25.16 20.58
C ASP A 91 29.57 -23.84 20.48
N ARG A 92 29.22 -22.94 19.54
CA ARG A 92 29.95 -21.66 19.42
C ARG A 92 29.44 -20.65 20.45
N ILE A 93 30.26 -20.41 21.48
CA ILE A 93 30.06 -19.30 22.43
C ILE A 93 30.08 -17.99 21.64
N LEU A 94 28.94 -17.30 21.59
CA LEU A 94 28.84 -15.99 20.96
C LEU A 94 29.59 -14.95 21.80
N PRO A 95 30.35 -14.04 21.18
CA PRO A 95 31.00 -12.97 21.92
C PRO A 95 29.99 -11.98 22.49
N LEU A 96 30.29 -11.41 23.65
CA LEU A 96 29.60 -10.24 24.17
C LEU A 96 30.10 -9.00 23.41
N VAL A 97 29.26 -8.41 22.59
CA VAL A 97 29.55 -7.19 21.85
C VAL A 97 28.64 -6.07 22.32
N THR A 98 29.21 -5.02 22.91
CA THR A 98 28.45 -3.84 23.37
C THR A 98 28.81 -2.61 22.54
N LEU A 99 27.82 -1.75 22.30
CA LEU A 99 27.97 -0.46 21.61
C LEU A 99 27.37 0.65 22.46
N ARG A 100 28.19 1.54 22.99
CA ARG A 100 27.72 2.63 23.86
C ARG A 100 27.13 3.83 23.13
N GLY A 101 27.51 4.05 21.88
CA GLY A 101 27.00 5.16 21.08
C GLY A 101 27.14 4.91 19.59
N LEU A 102 26.05 5.14 18.87
CA LEU A 102 25.95 5.12 17.41
C LEU A 102 25.43 6.48 16.94
N ASP A 103 26.18 7.13 16.05
CA ASP A 103 25.75 8.36 15.38
C ASP A 103 26.18 8.30 13.91
N VAL A 104 25.23 7.98 13.04
CA VAL A 104 25.44 7.85 11.60
C VAL A 104 24.64 8.93 10.89
N GLY A 105 25.34 9.94 10.40
CA GLY A 105 24.76 11.11 9.74
C GLY A 105 25.20 11.26 8.29
N LEU A 106 24.22 11.29 7.39
CA LEU A 106 24.32 11.95 6.11
C LEU A 106 24.10 13.45 6.33
N GLU A 107 25.19 14.22 6.39
CA GLU A 107 25.13 15.66 6.62
C GLU A 107 24.39 16.35 5.47
N ARG A 108 24.71 15.97 4.24
CA ARG A 108 24.08 16.52 3.05
C ARG A 108 24.16 15.56 1.87
N LEU A 109 23.02 15.31 1.24
CA LEU A 109 22.92 14.85 -0.13
C LEU A 109 22.29 15.99 -0.91
N SER A 110 23.06 16.55 -1.85
CA SER A 110 22.55 17.62 -2.71
C SER A 110 22.16 17.03 -4.05
N PHE A 111 20.96 17.34 -4.52
CA PHE A 111 20.48 17.01 -5.84
C PHE A 111 20.24 18.29 -6.62
N VAL A 112 20.91 18.44 -7.77
CA VAL A 112 20.77 19.61 -8.65
C VAL A 112 20.38 19.15 -10.04
N ASP A 113 19.27 19.66 -10.56
CA ASP A 113 18.86 19.46 -11.95
C ASP A 113 19.24 20.67 -12.81
N GLU A 114 20.30 20.52 -13.62
CA GLU A 114 20.81 21.60 -14.49
C GLU A 114 19.85 21.97 -15.64
N ARG A 115 18.73 21.25 -15.78
CA ARG A 115 17.63 21.60 -16.71
C ARG A 115 16.75 22.74 -16.18
N GLY A 116 17.01 23.22 -14.96
CA GLY A 116 16.36 24.40 -14.39
C GLY A 116 15.63 24.15 -13.07
N GLY A 117 15.86 23.01 -12.41
CA GLY A 117 15.29 22.70 -11.11
C GLY A 117 15.99 23.42 -9.96
N GLU A 118 15.25 23.71 -8.91
CA GLU A 118 15.80 24.15 -7.62
C GLU A 118 16.63 23.01 -6.98
N SER A 119 17.68 23.37 -6.23
CA SER A 119 18.49 22.39 -5.51
C SER A 119 17.68 21.73 -4.40
N LEU A 120 17.72 20.41 -4.32
CA LEU A 120 17.19 19.62 -3.21
C LEU A 120 18.35 19.24 -2.28
N GLU A 121 18.23 19.57 -1.00
CA GLU A 121 19.17 19.16 0.04
C GLU A 121 18.49 18.18 0.99
N PHE A 122 19.00 16.96 1.04
CA PHE A 122 18.55 15.91 1.93
C PHE A 122 19.59 15.68 3.04
N GLY A 123 19.16 15.66 4.29
CA GLY A 123 20.00 15.32 5.43
C GLY A 123 19.29 14.28 6.29
N LEU A 124 20.03 13.32 6.83
CA LEU A 124 19.50 12.26 7.67
C LEU A 124 20.53 11.87 8.73
N ALA A 125 20.12 11.75 9.99
CA ALA A 125 20.94 11.28 11.09
C ALA A 125 20.23 10.18 11.83
N LEU A 126 20.88 9.02 11.95
CA LEU A 126 20.50 7.89 12.77
C LEU A 126 21.30 7.96 14.08
N ARG A 127 20.59 7.98 15.20
CA ARG A 127 21.16 7.99 16.54
C ARG A 127 20.62 6.85 17.36
N GLN A 128 21.45 6.35 18.24
CA GLN A 128 21.08 5.41 19.29
C GLN A 128 20.82 6.20 20.58
N GLU A 129 19.70 5.93 21.25
CA GLU A 129 19.32 6.63 22.48
C GLU A 129 19.97 6.01 23.73
N GLU A 130 20.10 4.68 23.76
CA GLU A 130 20.60 3.92 24.91
C GLU A 130 21.73 2.96 24.53
N PRO A 131 22.70 2.66 25.41
CA PRO A 131 23.74 1.65 25.15
C PRO A 131 23.16 0.30 24.70
N LEU A 132 23.66 -0.23 23.58
CA LEU A 132 23.16 -1.45 22.96
C LEU A 132 24.08 -2.63 23.28
N THR A 133 23.49 -3.80 23.46
CA THR A 133 24.21 -5.07 23.42
C THR A 133 23.89 -5.73 22.08
N LEU A 134 24.84 -5.70 21.16
CA LEU A 134 24.68 -6.18 19.79
C LEU A 134 24.71 -7.71 19.70
N LEU A 135 25.48 -8.35 20.58
CA LEU A 135 25.61 -9.80 20.68
C LEU A 135 25.87 -10.20 22.12
N ALA A 136 25.30 -11.31 22.56
CA ALA A 136 25.59 -11.94 23.85
C ALA A 136 25.45 -13.47 23.73
N PRO A 137 26.07 -14.23 24.66
CA PRO A 137 25.87 -15.69 24.74
C PRO A 137 24.39 -16.08 24.86
N ASP A 138 23.61 -15.28 25.59
CA ASP A 138 22.16 -15.43 25.71
C ASP A 138 21.43 -14.34 24.91
N ALA A 139 21.52 -14.44 23.59
CA ALA A 139 20.98 -13.42 22.70
C ALA A 139 19.44 -13.32 22.76
N ALA A 140 18.74 -14.37 23.22
CA ALA A 140 17.27 -14.38 23.28
C ALA A 140 16.70 -13.36 24.28
N ASP A 141 17.47 -13.04 25.33
CA ASP A 141 17.08 -12.14 26.41
C ASP A 141 17.61 -10.71 26.21
N LEU A 142 18.15 -10.39 25.03
CA LEU A 142 18.63 -9.05 24.74
C LEU A 142 17.46 -8.05 24.67
N PRO A 143 17.61 -6.85 25.27
CA PRO A 143 16.57 -5.84 25.23
C PRO A 143 16.36 -5.33 23.79
N PRO A 144 15.18 -4.77 23.48
CA PRO A 144 14.96 -4.04 22.25
C PRO A 144 15.99 -2.92 22.03
N LEU A 145 16.28 -2.65 20.77
CA LEU A 145 17.21 -1.62 20.32
C LEU A 145 16.40 -0.37 19.96
N HIS A 146 16.69 0.76 20.61
CA HIS A 146 16.02 2.03 20.37
C HIS A 146 16.89 2.95 19.50
N PHE A 147 16.35 3.39 18.38
CA PHE A 147 16.98 4.34 17.48
C PHE A 147 16.06 5.50 17.15
N GLN A 148 16.67 6.65 16.90
CA GLN A 148 16.00 7.82 16.38
C GLN A 148 16.63 8.23 15.06
N VAL A 149 15.80 8.41 14.05
CA VAL A 149 16.18 8.93 12.74
C VAL A 149 15.56 10.31 12.57
N VAL A 150 16.40 11.34 12.41
CA VAL A 150 15.96 12.71 12.14
C VAL A 150 16.55 13.22 10.84
N GLY A 151 15.78 13.98 10.07
CA GLY A 151 16.23 14.46 8.77
C GLY A 151 15.37 15.57 8.19
N ALA A 152 15.70 15.99 6.98
CA ALA A 152 14.96 16.96 6.19
C ALA A 152 15.24 16.76 4.71
N ALA A 153 14.35 17.23 3.84
CA ALA A 153 14.49 17.17 2.38
C ALA A 153 14.11 18.54 1.78
N ARG A 154 14.95 19.55 2.00
CA ARG A 154 14.61 20.95 1.67
C ARG A 154 14.76 21.23 0.18
N PRO A 155 13.84 22.01 -0.42
CA PRO A 155 12.76 22.77 0.20
C PRO A 155 11.41 22.03 0.27
N ILE A 156 11.38 20.70 0.09
CA ILE A 156 10.13 19.90 0.03
C ILE A 156 9.62 19.54 1.43
N VAL A 157 10.50 19.17 2.35
CA VAL A 157 10.17 18.75 3.72
C VAL A 157 11.12 19.41 4.71
N ASP A 158 10.57 20.07 5.72
CA ASP A 158 11.38 20.73 6.76
C ASP A 158 11.92 19.78 7.82
N SER A 159 11.12 18.78 8.22
CA SER A 159 11.52 17.79 9.24
C SER A 159 10.90 16.43 9.00
N ILE A 160 11.75 15.40 9.13
CA ILE A 160 11.42 13.98 9.19
C ILE A 160 11.92 13.49 10.53
N ALA A 161 11.05 12.86 11.32
CA ALA A 161 11.39 12.18 12.55
C ALA A 161 10.84 10.76 12.50
N LEU A 162 11.66 9.79 12.87
CA LEU A 162 11.31 8.38 12.87
C LEU A 162 11.92 7.75 14.12
N ASP A 163 11.09 7.38 15.07
CA ASP A 163 11.49 6.64 16.26
C ASP A 163 11.31 5.14 15.97
N LEU A 164 12.34 4.35 16.24
CA LEU A 164 12.44 2.94 15.89
C LEU A 164 12.78 2.11 17.13
N GLU A 165 12.00 1.07 17.37
CA GLU A 165 12.30 0.02 18.33
C GLU A 165 12.41 -1.32 17.59
N VAL A 166 13.54 -2.02 17.75
CA VAL A 166 13.78 -3.29 17.04
C VAL A 166 14.21 -4.34 18.05
N ALA A 167 13.53 -5.49 18.09
CA ALA A 167 13.91 -6.63 18.90
C ALA A 167 14.37 -7.80 18.01
N PRO A 168 15.55 -7.69 17.35
CA PRO A 168 15.95 -8.65 16.32
C PRO A 168 16.28 -10.05 16.86
N PHE A 169 16.56 -10.17 18.16
CA PHE A 169 16.99 -11.41 18.79
C PHE A 169 15.88 -12.12 19.59
N ALA A 170 14.71 -11.50 19.72
CA ALA A 170 13.54 -12.13 20.30
C ALA A 170 13.19 -13.43 19.55
N THR A 171 12.43 -14.32 20.20
CA THR A 171 11.94 -15.55 19.56
C THR A 171 11.20 -15.25 18.26
N GLU A 172 10.42 -14.16 18.26
CA GLU A 172 9.73 -13.61 17.10
C GLU A 172 10.25 -12.19 16.90
N PRO A 173 11.19 -11.95 15.97
CA PRO A 173 11.77 -10.62 15.79
C PRO A 173 10.72 -9.58 15.46
N THR A 174 10.77 -8.43 16.13
CA THR A 174 9.83 -7.33 15.92
C THR A 174 10.54 -6.04 15.52
N LEU A 175 9.80 -5.18 14.83
CA LEU A 175 10.13 -3.79 14.54
C LEU A 175 8.88 -2.96 14.79
N ASP A 176 9.02 -1.90 15.58
CA ASP A 176 8.02 -0.87 15.80
C ASP A 176 8.61 0.48 15.36
N ALA A 177 7.84 1.26 14.61
CA ALA A 177 8.31 2.47 13.96
C ALA A 177 7.24 3.57 13.95
N HIS A 178 7.55 4.72 14.54
CA HIS A 178 6.69 5.90 14.53
C HIS A 178 7.27 6.96 13.59
N LEU A 179 6.57 7.23 12.48
CA LEU A 179 6.98 8.22 11.48
C LEU A 179 6.20 9.52 11.66
N LYS A 180 6.93 10.64 11.68
CA LYS A 180 6.36 11.99 11.61
C LYS A 180 7.09 12.85 10.59
N VAL A 181 6.35 13.37 9.64
CA VAL A 181 6.83 14.28 8.59
C VAL A 181 6.06 15.60 8.71
N THR A 182 6.78 16.72 8.73
CA THR A 182 6.21 18.08 8.88
C THR A 182 6.90 19.06 7.95
N GLY A 183 6.26 20.19 7.65
CA GLY A 183 6.79 21.16 6.70
C GLY A 183 6.76 20.68 5.26
N VAL A 184 5.77 19.87 4.87
CA VAL A 184 5.63 19.42 3.48
C VAL A 184 5.15 20.59 2.62
N GLN A 185 5.96 20.95 1.62
CA GLN A 185 5.72 22.05 0.68
C GLN A 185 5.52 21.47 -0.73
N GLY A 186 4.28 21.27 -1.16
CA GLY A 186 4.01 20.61 -2.46
C GLY A 186 4.45 21.46 -3.65
N GLY A 187 4.31 22.79 -3.55
CA GLY A 187 4.83 23.71 -4.57
C GLY A 187 6.36 23.70 -4.70
N SER A 188 7.09 23.15 -3.74
CA SER A 188 8.53 22.92 -3.86
C SER A 188 8.87 21.71 -4.73
N VAL A 189 8.00 20.71 -4.82
CA VAL A 189 8.25 19.49 -5.61
C VAL A 189 8.39 19.83 -7.09
N THR A 190 7.49 20.65 -7.64
CA THR A 190 7.55 21.09 -9.04
C THR A 190 8.67 22.09 -9.29
N ARG A 191 9.15 22.82 -8.28
CA ARG A 191 10.36 23.66 -8.39
C ARG A 191 11.63 22.83 -8.46
N VAL A 192 11.74 21.77 -7.67
CA VAL A 192 12.88 20.83 -7.72
C VAL A 192 12.83 19.99 -9.00
N PHE A 193 11.65 19.53 -9.40
CA PHE A 193 11.43 18.69 -10.57
C PHE A 193 10.51 19.39 -11.58
N PRO A 194 11.04 20.35 -12.38
CA PRO A 194 10.23 21.18 -13.28
C PRO A 194 9.46 20.39 -14.33
N GLY A 195 9.95 19.20 -14.74
CA GLY A 195 9.22 18.31 -15.66
C GLY A 195 7.89 17.80 -15.11
N LEU A 196 7.67 17.84 -13.79
CA LEU A 196 6.38 17.48 -13.19
C LEU A 196 5.38 18.64 -13.23
N ALA A 197 5.83 19.89 -13.41
CA ALA A 197 4.93 21.05 -13.37
C ALA A 197 3.87 21.03 -14.48
N GLU A 198 4.11 20.29 -15.57
CA GLU A 198 3.16 20.11 -16.67
C GLU A 198 1.98 19.21 -16.31
N SER A 199 2.20 18.21 -15.45
CA SER A 199 1.19 17.20 -15.08
C SER A 199 0.70 17.30 -13.64
N LEU A 200 1.44 18.00 -12.78
CA LEU A 200 1.24 18.03 -11.34
C LEU A 200 1.33 19.46 -10.79
N ASP A 201 0.41 19.82 -9.90
CA ASP A 201 0.49 20.99 -9.04
C ASP A 201 0.35 20.58 -7.57
N GLY A 202 1.26 21.03 -6.73
CA GLY A 202 1.26 20.77 -5.29
C GLY A 202 1.02 22.02 -4.46
N SER A 203 0.60 23.14 -5.04
CA SER A 203 0.53 24.43 -4.34
C SER A 203 -0.40 24.45 -3.14
N ALA A 204 -1.35 23.50 -3.03
CA ALA A 204 -2.24 23.40 -1.88
C ALA A 204 -1.55 22.87 -0.61
N TRP A 205 -0.40 22.20 -0.75
CA TRP A 205 0.42 21.75 0.38
C TRP A 205 1.29 22.89 0.90
N VAL A 206 0.89 23.42 2.05
CA VAL A 206 1.57 24.52 2.75
C VAL A 206 1.78 24.09 4.19
N ASP A 207 3.01 23.70 4.53
CA ASP A 207 3.36 23.13 5.85
C ASP A 207 2.53 21.87 6.16
N GLY A 208 2.38 20.99 5.17
CA GLY A 208 1.65 19.75 5.35
C GLY A 208 2.35 18.78 6.29
N ARG A 209 1.57 17.81 6.78
CA ARG A 209 2.04 16.78 7.73
C ARG A 209 1.57 15.39 7.34
N VAL A 210 2.41 14.42 7.69
CA VAL A 210 2.13 12.99 7.59
C VAL A 210 2.55 12.33 8.89
N GLU A 211 1.69 11.50 9.45
CA GLU A 211 1.99 10.67 10.62
C GLU A 211 1.57 9.24 10.33
N GLY A 212 2.28 8.28 10.92
CA GLY A 212 1.94 6.87 10.82
C GLY A 212 2.73 6.02 11.80
N HIS A 213 2.16 4.87 12.15
CA HIS A 213 2.78 3.87 13.02
C HIS A 213 2.87 2.55 12.26
N LEU A 214 4.05 1.94 12.21
CA LEU A 214 4.31 0.67 11.55
C LEU A 214 4.77 -0.35 12.59
N GLN A 215 4.15 -1.52 12.59
CA GLN A 215 4.56 -2.68 13.35
C GLN A 215 4.84 -3.84 12.40
N VAL A 216 5.95 -4.54 12.62
CA VAL A 216 6.36 -5.70 11.83
C VAL A 216 6.80 -6.80 12.78
N GLN A 217 6.31 -8.01 12.55
CA GLN A 217 6.77 -9.23 13.20
C GLN A 217 7.27 -10.20 12.14
N VAL A 218 8.46 -10.75 12.34
CA VAL A 218 9.07 -11.72 11.43
C VAL A 218 8.77 -13.14 11.91
N LEU A 219 8.12 -13.92 11.05
CA LEU A 219 7.82 -15.33 11.29
C LEU A 219 8.82 -16.20 10.52
N ALA A 220 10.02 -16.37 11.07
CA ALA A 220 11.07 -17.19 10.48
C ALA A 220 11.43 -18.38 11.38
N ARG A 221 11.71 -19.53 10.78
CA ARG A 221 12.27 -20.66 11.53
C ARG A 221 13.71 -20.35 11.89
N ARG A 222 14.02 -20.40 13.18
CA ARG A 222 15.38 -20.22 13.69
C ARG A 222 15.91 -21.51 14.30
N ARG A 223 17.19 -21.78 14.08
CA ARG A 223 17.95 -22.87 14.74
C ARG A 223 18.79 -22.33 15.90
N GLY A 224 19.06 -21.03 15.89
CA GLY A 224 19.72 -20.30 16.97
C GLY A 224 19.49 -18.80 16.83
N PRO A 225 19.98 -17.97 17.76
CA PRO A 225 19.72 -16.52 17.77
C PRO A 225 20.18 -15.76 16.53
N LEU A 226 21.16 -16.30 15.80
CA LEU A 226 21.71 -15.72 14.56
C LEU A 226 21.53 -16.64 13.34
N ASP A 227 20.94 -17.81 13.52
CA ASP A 227 20.82 -18.83 12.48
C ASP A 227 19.36 -18.94 12.02
N PHE A 228 19.03 -18.11 11.04
CA PHE A 228 17.72 -18.05 10.39
C PHE A 228 17.70 -18.99 9.18
N ASP A 229 16.75 -19.92 9.16
CA ASP A 229 16.57 -20.84 8.05
C ASP A 229 15.62 -20.24 7.01
N PHE A 230 16.18 -19.49 6.06
CA PHE A 230 15.43 -18.88 4.96
C PHE A 230 15.09 -19.86 3.82
N ALA A 231 15.56 -21.11 3.87
CA ALA A 231 15.32 -22.08 2.80
C ALA A 231 13.83 -22.43 2.67
N GLN A 232 13.05 -22.25 3.73
CA GLN A 232 11.60 -22.47 3.74
C GLN A 232 10.79 -21.18 3.49
N GLY A 233 11.49 -20.06 3.27
CA GLY A 233 10.93 -18.72 3.21
C GLY A 233 10.80 -18.07 4.59
N LEU A 234 10.45 -16.79 4.59
CA LEU A 234 10.16 -16.00 5.79
C LEU A 234 8.72 -15.50 5.76
N GLY A 235 7.97 -15.68 6.83
CA GLY A 235 6.66 -15.04 6.99
C GLY A 235 6.81 -13.65 7.64
N LEU A 236 5.79 -12.81 7.47
CA LEU A 236 5.70 -11.49 8.10
C LEU A 236 4.27 -11.26 8.56
N GLU A 237 4.10 -10.64 9.71
CA GLU A 237 2.87 -9.92 10.07
C GLU A 237 3.21 -8.44 10.07
N VAL A 238 2.45 -7.65 9.33
CA VAL A 238 2.65 -6.20 9.19
C VAL A 238 1.36 -5.51 9.59
N ALA A 239 1.45 -4.46 10.40
CA ALA A 239 0.35 -3.58 10.73
C ALA A 239 0.80 -2.12 10.55
N VAL A 240 -0.06 -1.29 9.98
CA VAL A 240 0.16 0.14 9.82
C VAL A 240 -1.09 0.87 10.32
N ASP A 241 -0.93 1.73 11.32
CA ASP A 241 -2.06 2.38 11.98
C ASP A 241 -1.99 3.90 11.82
N ARG A 242 -3.19 4.51 11.82
CA ARG A 242 -3.42 5.95 11.96
C ARG A 242 -2.65 6.78 10.93
N VAL A 243 -2.67 6.35 9.67
CA VAL A 243 -2.04 7.11 8.58
C VAL A 243 -2.99 8.21 8.13
N ALA A 244 -2.57 9.46 8.27
CA ALA A 244 -3.34 10.61 7.81
C ALA A 244 -2.44 11.66 7.17
N LEU A 245 -2.86 12.16 6.01
CA LEU A 245 -2.18 13.21 5.27
C LEU A 245 -2.97 14.51 5.39
N HIS A 246 -2.31 15.58 5.81
CA HIS A 246 -2.90 16.92 5.87
C HIS A 246 -2.06 17.88 5.03
N ALA A 247 -2.68 18.61 4.09
CA ALA A 247 -1.97 19.58 3.26
C ALA A 247 -1.56 20.86 4.01
N THR A 248 -2.19 21.14 5.15
CA THR A 248 -1.84 22.24 6.05
C THR A 248 -1.87 21.75 7.51
N PRO A 249 -1.21 22.44 8.46
CA PRO A 249 -1.12 21.96 9.85
C PRO A 249 -2.48 21.74 10.53
N ASP A 250 -3.44 22.63 10.26
CA ASP A 250 -4.77 22.65 10.87
C ASP A 250 -5.88 22.20 9.88
N GLY A 251 -5.50 21.77 8.69
CA GLY A 251 -6.44 21.34 7.65
C GLY A 251 -7.06 19.96 7.93
N PRO A 252 -8.19 19.63 7.29
CA PRO A 252 -8.74 18.28 7.35
C PRO A 252 -7.77 17.26 6.77
N ALA A 253 -7.86 16.01 7.22
CA ALA A 253 -7.14 14.92 6.58
C ALA A 253 -7.70 14.70 5.16
N LEU A 254 -6.82 14.64 4.17
CA LEU A 254 -7.20 14.55 2.75
C LEU A 254 -7.30 13.11 2.26
N VAL A 255 -6.42 12.26 2.79
CA VAL A 255 -6.36 10.82 2.53
C VAL A 255 -5.73 10.14 3.74
N GLY A 256 -6.17 8.93 4.02
CA GLY A 256 -5.65 8.16 5.13
C GLY A 256 -6.41 6.86 5.33
N PHE A 257 -6.12 6.20 6.44
CA PHE A 257 -6.81 5.00 6.89
C PHE A 257 -6.58 4.78 8.38
N GLU A 258 -7.46 3.99 8.99
CA GLU A 258 -7.36 3.65 10.41
C GLU A 258 -6.30 2.58 10.64
N GLU A 259 -6.37 1.49 9.86
CA GLU A 259 -5.51 0.32 10.00
C GLU A 259 -5.30 -0.36 8.64
N LEU A 260 -4.08 -0.83 8.38
CA LEU A 260 -3.72 -1.69 7.26
C LEU A 260 -2.88 -2.85 7.80
N THR A 261 -3.39 -4.07 7.72
CA THR A 261 -2.65 -5.27 8.12
C THR A 261 -2.38 -6.20 6.95
N ALA A 262 -1.27 -6.93 7.03
CA ALA A 262 -0.92 -7.96 6.07
C ALA A 262 -0.26 -9.17 6.76
N SER A 263 -0.84 -10.35 6.54
CA SER A 263 -0.26 -11.64 6.94
C SER A 263 0.40 -12.31 5.75
N VAL A 264 1.72 -12.28 5.72
CA VAL A 264 2.56 -12.88 4.68
C VAL A 264 2.98 -14.28 5.13
N ALA A 265 2.48 -15.32 4.44
CA ALA A 265 2.82 -16.70 4.75
C ALA A 265 4.29 -17.02 4.51
N SER A 266 4.82 -16.55 3.37
CA SER A 266 6.20 -16.81 2.98
C SER A 266 6.67 -15.85 1.90
N ILE A 267 7.89 -15.34 2.04
CA ILE A 267 8.70 -14.72 1.00
C ILE A 267 9.88 -15.64 0.75
N ARG A 268 10.16 -15.97 -0.52
CA ARG A 268 11.29 -16.79 -0.93
C ARG A 268 12.31 -15.91 -1.65
N PRO A 269 13.39 -15.46 -0.98
CA PRO A 269 14.35 -14.54 -1.58
C PRO A 269 15.04 -15.09 -2.83
N GLU A 270 15.20 -16.41 -2.94
CA GLU A 270 15.85 -17.07 -4.07
C GLU A 270 15.04 -17.00 -5.37
N THR A 271 13.72 -17.15 -5.27
CA THR A 271 12.81 -17.12 -6.44
C THR A 271 12.12 -15.77 -6.61
N GLY A 272 12.08 -14.96 -5.54
CA GLY A 272 11.28 -13.75 -5.47
C GLY A 272 9.79 -14.00 -5.25
N ASP A 273 9.38 -15.25 -5.04
CA ASP A 273 7.97 -15.58 -4.81
C ASP A 273 7.49 -15.04 -3.47
N VAL A 274 6.28 -14.51 -3.46
CA VAL A 274 5.61 -13.98 -2.27
C VAL A 274 4.23 -14.60 -2.16
N HIS A 275 3.93 -15.20 -1.01
CA HIS A 275 2.59 -15.69 -0.68
C HIS A 275 2.03 -14.91 0.51
N VAL A 276 1.01 -14.11 0.26
CA VAL A 276 0.25 -13.35 1.25
C VAL A 276 -1.05 -14.09 1.53
N LYS A 277 -1.34 -14.38 2.80
CA LYS A 277 -2.62 -14.99 3.21
C LYS A 277 -3.74 -13.96 3.17
N ARG A 278 -3.49 -12.80 3.76
CA ARG A 278 -4.52 -11.78 3.95
C ARG A 278 -3.89 -10.41 3.92
N VAL A 279 -4.57 -9.48 3.26
CA VAL A 279 -4.37 -8.04 3.41
C VAL A 279 -5.71 -7.46 3.84
N GLU A 280 -5.73 -6.63 4.87
CA GLU A 280 -6.95 -6.00 5.38
C GLU A 280 -6.72 -4.50 5.55
N TRP A 281 -7.58 -3.70 4.92
CA TRP A 281 -7.50 -2.26 4.89
C TRP A 281 -8.78 -1.65 5.47
N VAL A 282 -8.70 -1.14 6.69
CA VAL A 282 -9.83 -0.68 7.49
C VAL A 282 -9.95 0.83 7.46
N GLY A 283 -11.16 1.31 7.20
CA GLY A 283 -11.51 2.73 7.21
C GLY A 283 -10.67 3.59 6.26
N PRO A 284 -10.31 3.16 5.03
CA PRO A 284 -9.64 4.06 4.11
C PRO A 284 -10.55 5.23 3.78
N PHE A 285 -10.00 6.44 3.78
CA PHE A 285 -10.73 7.61 3.37
C PHE A 285 -9.95 8.44 2.36
N GLY A 286 -10.68 9.14 1.50
CA GLY A 286 -10.08 10.04 0.54
C GLY A 286 -11.10 10.95 -0.13
N SER A 287 -10.62 12.12 -0.56
CA SER A 287 -11.42 13.00 -1.41
C SER A 287 -10.68 13.32 -2.70
N ALA A 288 -11.44 13.37 -3.78
CA ALA A 288 -11.00 13.88 -5.06
C ALA A 288 -12.08 14.77 -5.66
N TRP A 289 -11.68 15.77 -6.44
CA TRP A 289 -12.62 16.53 -7.24
C TRP A 289 -12.00 16.90 -8.58
N LYS A 290 -12.84 17.17 -9.56
CA LYS A 290 -12.42 17.60 -10.90
C LYS A 290 -12.97 18.98 -11.18
N ASP A 291 -12.14 19.87 -11.69
CA ASP A 291 -12.54 21.18 -12.19
C ASP A 291 -11.79 21.53 -13.49
N ALA A 292 -11.78 22.81 -13.86
CA ALA A 292 -11.11 23.28 -15.08
C ALA A 292 -9.58 23.15 -15.01
N ASP A 293 -8.98 23.10 -13.81
CA ASP A 293 -7.54 23.01 -13.63
C ASP A 293 -7.06 21.55 -13.67
N GLY A 294 -7.93 20.59 -13.34
CA GLY A 294 -7.63 19.16 -13.44
C GLY A 294 -8.35 18.31 -12.40
N ILE A 295 -7.76 17.17 -12.06
CA ILE A 295 -8.23 16.28 -10.99
C ILE A 295 -7.41 16.58 -9.74
N HIS A 296 -8.08 17.08 -8.72
CA HIS A 296 -7.52 17.32 -7.41
C HIS A 296 -7.67 16.05 -6.56
N ALA A 297 -6.59 15.51 -6.01
CA ALA A 297 -6.60 14.33 -5.15
C ALA A 297 -5.49 14.45 -4.10
N ALA A 298 -5.82 14.21 -2.83
CA ALA A 298 -4.87 14.34 -1.72
C ALA A 298 -4.10 15.69 -1.69
N GLY A 299 -4.74 16.78 -2.13
CA GLY A 299 -4.14 18.12 -2.19
C GLY A 299 -3.22 18.35 -3.39
N TRP A 300 -3.12 17.39 -4.31
CA TRP A 300 -2.40 17.53 -5.58
C TRP A 300 -3.37 17.76 -6.72
N VAL A 301 -3.01 18.58 -7.70
CA VAL A 301 -3.76 18.76 -8.95
C VAL A 301 -3.05 18.02 -10.07
N LEU A 302 -3.67 16.95 -10.55
CA LEU A 302 -3.29 16.27 -11.78
C LEU A 302 -3.90 17.04 -12.95
N LYS A 303 -3.05 17.79 -13.65
CA LYS A 303 -3.48 18.58 -14.81
C LYS A 303 -3.92 17.64 -15.91
N ALA A 304 -5.08 17.90 -16.49
CA ALA A 304 -5.48 17.18 -17.69
C ALA A 304 -4.41 17.43 -18.76
N PRO A 305 -3.95 16.39 -19.49
CA PRO A 305 -3.10 16.63 -20.64
C PRO A 305 -3.89 17.59 -21.53
N VAL A 306 -3.32 18.76 -21.83
CA VAL A 306 -3.87 19.67 -22.82
C VAL A 306 -4.04 18.79 -24.04
N ALA A 307 -5.29 18.50 -24.43
CA ALA A 307 -5.58 17.68 -25.59
C ALA A 307 -4.95 18.42 -26.75
N GLY A 308 -3.71 18.05 -27.08
CA GLY A 308 -2.86 18.82 -27.96
C GLY A 308 -3.66 19.03 -29.21
N GLU A 309 -3.86 20.31 -29.58
CA GLU A 309 -4.73 20.77 -30.67
C GLU A 309 -4.84 19.65 -31.68
N SER A 310 -5.93 18.88 -31.58
CA SER A 310 -6.16 17.78 -32.49
C SER A 310 -6.04 18.44 -33.85
N ILE A 311 -5.10 17.96 -34.66
CA ILE A 311 -4.77 18.48 -35.99
C ILE A 311 -5.96 18.15 -36.91
N ALA A 312 -7.13 18.62 -36.54
CA ALA A 312 -8.39 18.51 -37.25
C ALA A 312 -8.54 19.65 -38.27
N ASP A 313 -7.58 20.58 -38.33
CA ASP A 313 -7.54 21.66 -39.33
C ASP A 313 -6.54 21.37 -40.48
N ALA A 314 -6.21 20.09 -40.70
CA ALA A 314 -5.42 19.65 -41.85
C ALA A 314 -6.19 18.64 -42.70
N GLY A 315 -7.21 19.11 -43.44
CA GLY A 315 -7.79 18.28 -44.50
C GLY A 315 -9.23 18.51 -44.94
N GLU A 316 -9.77 19.72 -44.91
CA GLU A 316 -10.90 20.08 -45.80
C GLU A 316 -10.36 20.71 -47.11
N GLU A 317 -9.39 20.07 -47.76
CA GLU A 317 -9.18 20.27 -49.21
C GLU A 317 -10.09 19.29 -49.96
N GLU A 318 -11.32 19.74 -50.19
CA GLU A 318 -11.98 19.68 -51.50
C GLU A 318 -11.80 18.38 -52.32
N GLN A 319 -12.32 17.25 -51.82
CA GLN A 319 -12.57 16.08 -52.66
C GLN A 319 -13.95 16.20 -53.34
N THR A 320 -14.12 17.23 -54.17
CA THR A 320 -15.19 17.30 -55.16
C THR A 320 -14.76 16.60 -56.45
N ALA A 321 -14.98 15.29 -56.56
CA ALA A 321 -15.23 14.59 -57.84
C ALA A 321 -15.32 13.09 -57.61
N GLY A 322 -16.49 12.48 -57.84
CA GLY A 322 -16.55 11.03 -57.98
C GLY A 322 -17.89 10.43 -57.61
N SER A 323 -18.93 10.89 -58.29
CA SER A 323 -20.21 10.19 -58.36
C SER A 323 -20.02 8.70 -58.73
N ASP A 324 -20.93 7.89 -58.22
CA ASP A 324 -21.43 6.64 -58.84
C ASP A 324 -20.84 5.31 -58.33
N ARG A 325 -21.42 4.79 -57.24
CA ARG A 325 -21.87 3.38 -57.21
C ARG A 325 -22.94 3.13 -56.16
N VAL A 326 -24.16 3.00 -56.67
CA VAL A 326 -25.29 2.34 -56.02
C VAL A 326 -24.92 0.89 -55.73
N GLN A 327 -24.89 0.50 -54.46
CA GLN A 327 -24.95 -0.90 -54.05
C GLN A 327 -26.02 -1.04 -52.96
N SER A 328 -27.20 -1.47 -53.40
CA SER A 328 -28.33 -1.89 -52.61
C SER A 328 -27.96 -3.07 -51.72
N ASN A 329 -28.12 -2.93 -50.40
CA ASN A 329 -28.13 -4.04 -49.45
C ASN A 329 -29.58 -4.23 -48.94
N PRO A 330 -30.09 -5.47 -48.82
CA PRO A 330 -31.50 -5.75 -48.65
C PRO A 330 -31.97 -5.71 -47.18
N GLU A 331 -33.29 -5.53 -47.06
CA GLU A 331 -34.13 -5.57 -45.85
C GLU A 331 -33.83 -6.73 -44.88
N PRO A 332 -33.86 -6.50 -43.56
CA PRO A 332 -34.04 -7.58 -42.60
C PRO A 332 -35.54 -7.91 -42.47
N GLU A 333 -35.87 -9.17 -42.76
CA GLU A 333 -37.20 -9.74 -42.63
C GLU A 333 -37.73 -9.69 -41.20
N SER A 334 -38.99 -9.26 -41.11
CA SER A 334 -39.87 -9.39 -39.97
C SER A 334 -40.06 -10.86 -39.55
N HIS A 335 -39.69 -11.20 -38.31
CA HIS A 335 -40.15 -12.41 -37.64
C HIS A 335 -41.15 -12.06 -36.55
N SER A 336 -42.42 -12.27 -36.88
CA SER A 336 -43.57 -12.28 -35.99
C SER A 336 -43.94 -13.73 -35.64
N GLY A 337 -44.09 -14.04 -34.35
CA GLY A 337 -44.62 -15.32 -33.87
C GLY A 337 -44.62 -15.45 -32.33
N PRO A 338 -45.53 -16.22 -31.71
CA PRO A 338 -46.48 -15.66 -30.75
C PRO A 338 -46.46 -16.27 -29.33
N ASP A 339 -47.30 -15.70 -28.47
CA ASP A 339 -48.01 -16.29 -27.32
C ASP A 339 -47.19 -16.89 -26.16
N GLY A 340 -47.19 -16.16 -25.04
CA GLY A 340 -46.69 -16.62 -23.75
C GLY A 340 -47.53 -16.07 -22.59
N ALA A 341 -48.52 -16.88 -22.20
CA ALA A 341 -49.44 -16.80 -21.07
C ALA A 341 -49.10 -15.86 -19.88
N VAL A 342 -50.10 -15.05 -19.56
CA VAL A 342 -50.35 -14.39 -18.28
C VAL A 342 -50.35 -15.42 -17.13
N ARG A 343 -49.50 -15.21 -16.12
CA ARG A 343 -49.67 -15.79 -14.79
C ARG A 343 -49.73 -14.65 -13.78
N ASP A 344 -50.93 -14.46 -13.25
CA ASP A 344 -51.19 -13.78 -11.98
C ASP A 344 -50.35 -14.41 -10.88
N SER A 345 -49.71 -13.58 -10.08
CA SER A 345 -49.13 -13.96 -8.79
C SER A 345 -49.37 -12.81 -7.82
N ASP A 346 -50.37 -13.02 -6.97
CA ASP A 346 -50.59 -12.30 -5.71
C ASP A 346 -49.30 -12.11 -4.91
N PRO A 347 -49.17 -10.97 -4.23
CA PRO A 347 -48.55 -10.98 -2.91
C PRO A 347 -49.52 -10.42 -1.86
N ALA A 348 -50.14 -11.32 -1.11
CA ALA A 348 -50.70 -11.03 0.21
C ALA A 348 -49.71 -11.53 1.27
N GLY A 349 -49.08 -10.60 2.00
CA GLY A 349 -48.19 -10.90 3.12
C GLY A 349 -48.03 -9.67 4.03
N PRO A 350 -48.19 -9.79 5.35
CA PRO A 350 -48.69 -8.71 6.20
C PRO A 350 -47.63 -7.74 6.72
N VAL A 351 -48.11 -6.51 6.91
CA VAL A 351 -47.52 -5.40 7.66
C VAL A 351 -47.28 -5.80 9.11
N ALA A 352 -46.02 -5.79 9.54
CA ALA A 352 -45.65 -5.73 10.96
C ALA A 352 -45.31 -4.28 11.29
N THR A 353 -46.12 -3.67 12.14
CA THR A 353 -45.87 -2.39 12.79
C THR A 353 -45.03 -2.64 14.03
N SER A 354 -43.83 -2.05 14.09
CA SER A 354 -43.11 -1.86 15.34
C SER A 354 -42.84 -0.37 15.51
N THR A 355 -43.77 0.26 16.20
CA THR A 355 -43.59 1.55 16.86
C THR A 355 -42.82 1.28 18.14
N ASP A 356 -41.59 1.75 18.24
CA ASP A 356 -40.97 2.04 19.53
C ASP A 356 -40.19 3.35 19.41
N ALA A 357 -40.81 4.39 19.97
CA ALA A 357 -40.19 5.65 20.28
C ALA A 357 -39.35 5.43 21.55
N ASN A 358 -38.05 5.71 21.48
CA ASN A 358 -37.26 5.95 22.68
C ASN A 358 -36.65 7.35 22.59
N GLU A 359 -37.40 8.28 23.17
CA GLU A 359 -37.07 9.68 23.37
C GLU A 359 -36.26 9.76 24.68
N SER A 360 -34.93 9.69 24.60
CA SER A 360 -34.06 10.00 25.74
C SER A 360 -33.59 11.44 25.62
N VAL A 361 -34.32 12.31 26.30
CA VAL A 361 -33.91 13.66 26.71
C VAL A 361 -32.71 13.53 27.66
N GLY A 362 -31.55 14.00 27.20
CA GLY A 362 -30.38 14.23 28.05
C GLY A 362 -30.25 15.72 28.34
N GLU A 363 -30.79 16.13 29.49
CA GLU A 363 -30.53 17.44 30.09
C GLU A 363 -29.05 17.58 30.50
N GLY A 364 -28.54 18.81 30.41
CA GLY A 364 -27.16 19.14 30.64
C GLY A 364 -26.69 18.95 32.09
N VAL A 365 -25.38 18.76 32.23
CA VAL A 365 -24.66 18.97 33.49
C VAL A 365 -23.43 19.80 33.21
N GLU A 366 -23.25 20.75 34.11
CA GLU A 366 -22.38 21.90 34.09
C GLU A 366 -20.89 21.53 34.11
N SER A 367 -20.11 22.29 33.35
CA SER A 367 -18.68 22.46 33.51
C SER A 367 -18.36 23.19 34.81
N ASN A 368 -17.52 22.61 35.69
CA ASN A 368 -16.73 23.37 36.68
C ASN A 368 -15.63 22.54 37.37
N GLY A 369 -14.44 23.15 37.50
CA GLY A 369 -13.31 22.77 38.40
C GLY A 369 -12.31 21.79 37.77
N THR A 370 -11.02 22.05 37.51
CA THR A 370 -9.94 22.75 38.26
C THR A 370 -9.77 22.29 39.70
N GLN A 371 -8.87 21.32 39.91
CA GLN A 371 -8.11 20.94 41.12
C GLN A 371 -7.07 19.92 40.61
N ASP A 372 -5.75 20.14 40.61
CA ASP A 372 -4.77 20.50 41.65
C ASP A 372 -4.71 19.54 42.86
N ALA A 373 -3.47 19.15 43.20
CA ALA A 373 -2.99 18.13 44.16
C ALA A 373 -3.20 16.66 43.72
N GLY A 374 -2.21 15.75 43.73
CA GLY A 374 -0.99 15.67 44.53
C GLY A 374 -1.23 14.77 45.75
N GLN A 375 -0.93 13.46 45.63
CA GLN A 375 -0.70 12.45 46.69
C GLN A 375 -0.46 11.10 46.00
N ASP A 376 0.72 10.49 46.03
CA ASP A 376 1.36 9.79 47.16
C ASP A 376 0.45 8.70 47.77
N THR A 377 0.58 7.47 47.25
CA THR A 377 0.22 6.25 47.99
C THR A 377 1.13 5.07 47.62
N THR A 378 2.05 4.77 48.53
CA THR A 378 2.19 3.46 49.22
C THR A 378 2.03 2.16 48.42
N GLN A 379 3.20 1.56 48.15
CA GLN A 379 3.63 0.22 48.54
C GLN A 379 2.58 -0.63 49.29
N GLY A 380 2.12 -1.71 48.64
CA GLY A 380 1.30 -2.77 49.22
C GLY A 380 1.78 -4.13 48.75
N ASP A 381 2.55 -4.81 49.62
CA ASP A 381 2.82 -6.25 49.58
C ASP A 381 1.51 -7.04 49.60
N GLY A 382 1.41 -8.02 48.72
CA GLY A 382 0.22 -8.84 48.53
C GLY A 382 0.54 -10.24 48.03
N ASP A 383 1.30 -10.99 48.82
CA ASP A 383 1.42 -12.44 48.76
C ASP A 383 0.02 -13.09 48.77
N LYS A 384 -0.38 -13.72 47.66
CA LYS A 384 -1.41 -14.77 47.65
C LYS A 384 -1.06 -15.87 46.67
N GLN A 385 -0.40 -16.89 47.22
CA GLN A 385 -0.49 -18.27 46.75
C GLN A 385 -1.96 -18.70 46.66
N VAL A 386 -2.39 -19.12 45.48
CA VAL A 386 -3.54 -20.03 45.34
C VAL A 386 -3.08 -21.21 44.49
N ALA A 387 -2.89 -22.32 45.20
CA ALA A 387 -2.84 -23.65 44.63
C ALA A 387 -4.27 -24.10 44.31
N SER A 388 -4.49 -24.69 43.13
CA SER A 388 -5.54 -25.69 42.93
C SER A 388 -5.42 -26.38 41.57
N ASP A 389 -5.40 -27.70 41.66
CA ASP A 389 -6.06 -28.67 40.80
C ASP A 389 -5.45 -29.07 39.46
N THR A 390 -4.53 -30.03 39.60
CA THR A 390 -4.53 -31.32 38.89
C THR A 390 -5.88 -31.70 38.27
N ARG A 391 -5.92 -31.79 36.93
CA ARG A 391 -6.88 -32.62 36.21
C ARG A 391 -6.16 -33.60 35.31
N THR A 392 -6.30 -34.86 35.71
CA THR A 392 -5.94 -36.09 35.02
C THR A 392 -6.99 -36.40 33.96
N GLU A 393 -6.57 -36.45 32.70
CA GLU A 393 -7.23 -37.07 31.56
C GLU A 393 -6.09 -37.30 30.56
N SER A 394 -5.91 -38.42 29.87
CA SER A 394 -6.48 -39.76 29.91
C SER A 394 -5.65 -40.52 28.89
N GLU A 395 -5.21 -41.72 29.24
CA GLU A 395 -4.53 -42.65 28.34
C GLU A 395 -5.27 -42.82 27.00
N ARG A 396 -4.57 -42.63 25.88
CA ARG A 396 -4.87 -43.31 24.62
C ARG A 396 -3.64 -44.04 24.12
N THR A 397 -3.56 -45.26 24.60
CA THR A 397 -3.26 -46.51 23.88
C THR A 397 -2.67 -46.37 22.48
N ALA A 398 -1.44 -46.84 22.36
CA ALA A 398 -0.79 -47.27 21.14
C ALA A 398 -1.54 -48.45 20.52
N GLU A 399 -1.86 -48.37 19.23
CA GLU A 399 -2.18 -49.53 18.40
C GLU A 399 -1.19 -49.60 17.23
N ALA A 400 -0.36 -50.63 17.31
CA ALA A 400 0.52 -51.07 16.25
C ALA A 400 -0.33 -51.71 15.13
N GLY A 401 -0.32 -51.08 13.96
CA GLY A 401 -0.86 -51.64 12.72
C GLY A 401 0.26 -52.12 11.81
N ASP A 402 0.73 -53.34 12.05
CA ASP A 402 1.51 -54.15 11.12
C ASP A 402 0.57 -54.63 9.99
N GLY A 403 0.82 -54.17 8.77
CA GLY A 403 -0.03 -54.38 7.60
C GLY A 403 0.81 -54.59 6.35
N GLY A 404 1.47 -55.75 6.28
CA GLY A 404 2.09 -56.25 5.05
C GLY A 404 1.05 -56.56 3.97
N ALA A 405 1.33 -56.14 2.74
CA ALA A 405 0.67 -56.62 1.52
C ALA A 405 1.64 -56.54 0.32
N PRO A 406 1.43 -57.38 -0.71
CA PRO A 406 2.51 -58.08 -1.40
C PRO A 406 3.03 -57.40 -2.68
N ALA A 407 4.25 -57.82 -3.05
CA ALA A 407 4.87 -57.58 -4.35
C ALA A 407 4.06 -58.20 -5.51
N PRO A 408 3.95 -57.51 -6.66
CA PRO A 408 3.72 -58.16 -7.93
C PRO A 408 5.04 -58.33 -8.70
N ALA A 409 5.29 -59.58 -9.09
CA ALA A 409 6.32 -59.96 -10.03
C ALA A 409 5.83 -59.77 -11.48
N GLY A 410 6.75 -59.34 -12.35
CA GLY A 410 6.85 -59.82 -13.74
C GLY A 410 6.01 -59.12 -14.80
N ALA A 411 6.66 -58.29 -15.61
CA ALA A 411 6.40 -58.22 -17.05
C ALA A 411 7.68 -57.75 -17.77
N ASP A 412 8.39 -58.73 -18.31
CA ASP A 412 9.52 -58.60 -19.22
C ASP A 412 8.97 -58.09 -20.57
N GLY A 413 9.32 -56.87 -20.95
CA GLY A 413 8.87 -56.21 -22.17
C GLY A 413 10.05 -55.48 -22.80
N ALA A 414 10.74 -56.16 -23.71
CA ALA A 414 11.83 -55.61 -24.49
C ALA A 414 11.33 -54.47 -25.41
N GLU A 415 11.79 -53.25 -25.14
CA GLU A 415 11.60 -52.10 -26.03
C GLU A 415 12.82 -51.86 -26.95
N PRO A 416 12.58 -51.40 -28.18
CA PRO A 416 13.59 -51.26 -29.23
C PRO A 416 14.50 -50.05 -28.99
N THR A 417 15.80 -50.28 -29.01
CA THR A 417 16.87 -49.28 -29.10
C THR A 417 16.81 -48.54 -30.44
N GLY A 418 16.04 -47.45 -30.49
CA GLY A 418 16.19 -46.40 -31.50
C GLY A 418 17.20 -45.34 -31.04
N PRO A 419 17.95 -44.71 -31.97
CA PRO A 419 18.91 -43.67 -31.63
C PRO A 419 18.18 -42.44 -31.06
N ARG A 420 18.44 -42.12 -29.79
CA ARG A 420 18.03 -40.85 -29.17
C ARG A 420 18.79 -39.73 -29.84
N THR A 421 18.06 -38.89 -30.57
CA THR A 421 18.55 -37.60 -31.02
C THR A 421 18.60 -36.70 -29.78
N ASP A 422 19.80 -36.29 -29.37
CA ASP A 422 20.01 -35.30 -28.32
C ASP A 422 19.41 -33.97 -28.80
N LEU A 423 18.13 -33.75 -28.48
CA LEU A 423 17.48 -32.46 -28.65
C LEU A 423 18.14 -31.53 -27.64
N ALA A 424 18.77 -30.48 -28.17
CA ALA A 424 19.40 -29.43 -27.40
C ALA A 424 18.43 -28.96 -26.31
N ASP A 425 18.88 -29.13 -25.06
CA ASP A 425 18.27 -28.63 -23.83
C ASP A 425 17.93 -27.15 -24.05
N SER A 426 16.67 -26.90 -24.42
CA SER A 426 16.17 -25.56 -24.61
C SER A 426 15.98 -25.04 -23.21
N GLY A 427 17.02 -24.39 -22.69
CA GLY A 427 17.08 -23.91 -21.32
C GLY A 427 15.80 -23.18 -20.98
N ASP A 428 15.00 -23.80 -20.13
CA ASP A 428 13.72 -23.28 -19.67
C ASP A 428 13.99 -21.92 -19.03
N ALA A 429 13.39 -20.87 -19.59
CA ALA A 429 13.60 -19.53 -19.05
C ALA A 429 13.09 -19.53 -17.61
N PRO A 430 13.86 -18.98 -16.64
CA PRO A 430 13.42 -18.95 -15.26
C PRO A 430 12.04 -18.28 -15.18
N ASN A 431 11.09 -18.97 -14.53
CA ASN A 431 9.75 -18.42 -14.32
C ASN A 431 9.87 -17.08 -13.58
N PRO A 432 9.13 -16.04 -14.01
CA PRO A 432 9.13 -14.77 -13.29
C PRO A 432 8.58 -14.96 -11.88
N PRO A 433 9.04 -14.15 -10.90
CA PRO A 433 8.57 -14.23 -9.53
C PRO A 433 7.05 -14.06 -9.45
N GLU A 434 6.38 -14.89 -8.65
CA GLU A 434 4.94 -14.85 -8.45
C GLU A 434 4.57 -14.20 -7.12
N ILE A 435 3.60 -13.28 -7.15
CA ILE A 435 2.95 -12.76 -5.94
C ILE A 435 1.54 -13.33 -5.89
N ARG A 436 1.27 -14.19 -4.90
CA ARG A 436 -0.06 -14.77 -4.61
C ARG A 436 -0.65 -14.12 -3.37
N VAL A 437 -1.91 -13.74 -3.44
CA VAL A 437 -2.69 -13.19 -2.33
C VAL A 437 -3.98 -13.99 -2.17
N ASP A 438 -4.14 -14.70 -1.05
CA ASP A 438 -5.32 -15.55 -0.86
C ASP A 438 -6.58 -14.71 -0.60
N GLU A 439 -6.46 -13.60 0.13
CA GLU A 439 -7.55 -12.70 0.50
C GLU A 439 -7.08 -11.24 0.60
N VAL A 440 -7.85 -10.31 0.03
CA VAL A 440 -7.73 -8.86 0.24
C VAL A 440 -9.09 -8.36 0.70
N LEU A 441 -9.12 -7.65 1.81
CA LEU A 441 -10.32 -7.02 2.37
C LEU A 441 -10.10 -5.52 2.48
N ILE A 442 -11.11 -4.76 2.06
CA ILE A 442 -11.27 -3.35 2.35
C ILE A 442 -12.61 -3.21 3.05
N SER A 443 -12.67 -2.53 4.18
CA SER A 443 -13.89 -2.34 4.95
C SER A 443 -14.04 -0.91 5.45
N GLY A 444 -15.29 -0.44 5.52
CA GLY A 444 -15.62 0.89 6.05
C GLY A 444 -15.03 2.07 5.27
N GLY A 445 -14.68 1.87 3.99
CA GLY A 445 -14.04 2.92 3.21
C GLY A 445 -14.97 4.09 2.91
N THR A 446 -14.48 5.32 2.98
CA THR A 446 -15.25 6.54 2.73
C THR A 446 -14.56 7.41 1.68
N PHE A 447 -15.17 7.54 0.50
CA PHE A 447 -14.60 8.31 -0.61
C PHE A 447 -15.57 9.34 -1.12
N ARG A 448 -15.08 10.54 -1.42
CA ARG A 448 -15.89 11.56 -2.08
C ARG A 448 -15.28 11.96 -3.40
N PHE A 449 -16.10 11.94 -4.45
CA PHE A 449 -15.75 12.49 -5.76
C PHE A 449 -16.72 13.61 -6.16
N GLU A 450 -16.20 14.79 -6.47
CA GLU A 450 -16.99 15.92 -6.99
C GLU A 450 -16.54 16.27 -8.42
N ASP A 451 -17.46 16.31 -9.40
CA ASP A 451 -17.19 16.91 -10.71
C ASP A 451 -17.81 18.33 -10.76
N ARG A 452 -16.93 19.33 -10.69
CA ARG A 452 -17.25 20.76 -10.76
C ARG A 452 -17.27 21.30 -12.19
N THR A 453 -16.99 20.46 -13.19
CA THR A 453 -17.02 20.84 -14.61
C THR A 453 -18.43 20.82 -15.21
N VAL A 454 -19.41 20.29 -14.48
CA VAL A 454 -20.82 20.18 -14.89
C VAL A 454 -21.72 21.04 -14.01
N GLU A 455 -22.85 21.52 -14.56
CA GLU A 455 -23.88 22.26 -13.82
C GLU A 455 -25.25 21.56 -13.96
N PRO A 456 -25.90 21.13 -12.84
CA PRO A 456 -25.43 21.24 -11.45
C PRO A 456 -24.20 20.37 -11.18
N ARG A 457 -23.42 20.74 -10.15
CA ARG A 457 -22.24 19.97 -9.74
C ARG A 457 -22.62 18.53 -9.44
N PHE A 458 -21.81 17.60 -9.92
CA PHE A 458 -21.99 16.18 -9.65
C PHE A 458 -21.22 15.81 -8.39
N ASP A 459 -21.90 15.28 -7.39
CA ASP A 459 -21.32 14.82 -6.13
C ASP A 459 -21.61 13.34 -5.95
N PHE A 460 -20.56 12.56 -5.71
CA PHE A 460 -20.60 11.11 -5.60
C PHE A 460 -19.91 10.68 -4.30
N PRO A 461 -20.63 10.77 -3.16
CA PRO A 461 -20.17 10.23 -1.90
C PRO A 461 -20.37 8.70 -1.90
N ILE A 462 -19.30 7.99 -1.56
CA ILE A 462 -19.28 6.55 -1.37
C ILE A 462 -18.92 6.31 0.09
N ASP A 463 -19.86 5.80 0.86
CA ASP A 463 -19.67 5.41 2.24
C ASP A 463 -19.63 3.89 2.34
N ASP A 464 -19.03 3.37 3.41
CA ASP A 464 -19.02 1.95 3.77
C ASP A 464 -18.58 1.02 2.62
N VAL A 465 -17.46 1.36 1.97
CA VAL A 465 -16.88 0.51 0.92
C VAL A 465 -16.39 -0.79 1.52
N ASP A 466 -16.99 -1.88 1.06
CA ASP A 466 -16.59 -3.25 1.36
C ASP A 466 -16.14 -3.95 0.07
N LEU A 467 -14.83 -4.17 -0.07
CA LEU A 467 -14.24 -4.96 -1.15
C LEU A 467 -13.61 -6.22 -0.59
N GLU A 468 -13.93 -7.35 -1.18
CA GLU A 468 -13.26 -8.63 -0.92
C GLU A 468 -12.74 -9.20 -2.24
N VAL A 469 -11.45 -9.50 -2.30
CA VAL A 469 -10.82 -10.20 -3.43
C VAL A 469 -10.19 -11.49 -2.90
N ARG A 470 -10.42 -12.61 -3.59
CA ARG A 470 -9.93 -13.93 -3.19
C ARG A 470 -9.12 -14.59 -4.29
N ARG A 471 -8.02 -15.22 -3.91
CA ARG A 471 -7.13 -16.01 -4.78
C ARG A 471 -6.54 -15.20 -5.93
N PHE A 472 -6.09 -13.98 -5.65
CA PHE A 472 -5.40 -13.15 -6.63
C PHE A 472 -3.96 -13.63 -6.81
N THR A 473 -3.43 -13.58 -8.04
CA THR A 473 -2.01 -13.82 -8.34
C THR A 473 -1.55 -12.97 -9.51
N THR A 474 -0.31 -12.49 -9.51
CA THR A 474 0.28 -11.74 -10.63
C THR A 474 0.29 -12.53 -11.94
N ARG A 475 0.27 -13.86 -11.89
CA ARG A 475 0.15 -14.70 -13.09
C ARG A 475 -1.17 -14.49 -13.84
N THR A 476 -2.22 -14.02 -13.17
CA THR A 476 -3.50 -13.69 -13.83
C THR A 476 -3.37 -12.62 -14.92
N LEU A 477 -2.26 -11.85 -14.92
CA LEU A 477 -1.98 -10.82 -15.91
C LEU A 477 -1.45 -11.41 -17.24
N THR A 478 -0.84 -12.60 -17.19
CA THR A 478 -0.26 -13.29 -18.36
C THR A 478 -0.99 -14.58 -18.69
N GLU A 479 -1.67 -15.17 -17.71
CA GLU A 479 -2.37 -16.44 -17.80
C GLU A 479 -3.83 -16.26 -17.40
N SER A 480 -4.73 -17.00 -18.05
CA SER A 480 -6.14 -17.00 -17.68
C SER A 480 -6.38 -17.83 -16.41
N ALA A 481 -6.16 -17.23 -15.24
CA ALA A 481 -6.46 -17.84 -13.94
C ALA A 481 -7.71 -17.19 -13.29
N PRO A 482 -8.66 -17.98 -12.77
CA PRO A 482 -9.85 -17.44 -12.13
C PRO A 482 -9.54 -16.91 -10.71
N PHE A 483 -10.09 -15.75 -10.37
CA PHE A 483 -10.12 -15.21 -9.00
C PHE A 483 -11.54 -14.72 -8.65
N GLY A 484 -11.84 -14.62 -7.36
CA GLY A 484 -13.15 -14.16 -6.88
C GLY A 484 -13.08 -12.72 -6.41
N PHE A 485 -14.15 -11.95 -6.63
CA PHE A 485 -14.31 -10.64 -5.99
C PHE A 485 -15.76 -10.40 -5.57
N ARG A 486 -15.95 -9.64 -4.50
CA ARG A 486 -17.22 -9.11 -4.02
C ARG A 486 -17.02 -7.64 -3.69
N LEU A 487 -17.89 -6.79 -4.22
CA LEU A 487 -17.87 -5.36 -3.95
C LEU A 487 -19.27 -4.95 -3.49
N ALA A 488 -19.35 -4.34 -2.31
CA ALA A 488 -20.52 -3.62 -1.84
C ALA A 488 -20.13 -2.15 -1.67
N LEU A 489 -20.98 -1.28 -2.19
CA LEU A 489 -20.81 0.17 -2.15
C LEU A 489 -22.11 0.75 -1.60
N TYR A 490 -22.01 1.60 -0.59
CA TYR A 490 -23.16 2.35 -0.11
C TYR A 490 -23.02 3.80 -0.56
N GLY A 491 -24.08 4.35 -1.13
CA GLY A 491 -24.11 5.77 -1.45
C GLY A 491 -24.23 6.55 -0.14
N GLY A 492 -23.36 7.53 0.06
CA GLY A 492 -23.45 8.43 1.20
C GLY A 492 -24.62 9.40 1.08
N GLU A 493 -24.85 10.20 2.13
CA GLU A 493 -25.90 11.21 2.11
C GLU A 493 -25.58 12.28 1.05
N VAL A 494 -26.46 12.39 0.05
CA VAL A 494 -26.39 13.44 -0.97
C VAL A 494 -27.30 14.57 -0.53
N GLU A 495 -26.73 15.76 -0.33
CA GLU A 495 -27.50 16.98 -0.13
C GLU A 495 -28.29 17.31 -1.40
N LEU A 496 -29.55 16.89 -1.44
CA LEU A 496 -30.46 17.30 -2.50
C LEU A 496 -30.73 18.79 -2.32
N ARG A 497 -30.32 19.60 -3.30
CA ARG A 497 -30.66 21.03 -3.35
C ARG A 497 -32.16 21.14 -3.11
N GLU A 498 -32.53 21.78 -2.00
CA GLU A 498 -33.92 22.01 -1.65
C GLU A 498 -34.60 22.57 -2.90
N ARG A 499 -35.61 21.84 -3.37
CA ARG A 499 -36.34 22.23 -4.56
C ARG A 499 -36.98 23.55 -4.20
N MET A 500 -36.33 24.66 -4.54
CA MET A 500 -36.88 26.00 -4.36
C MET A 500 -38.28 25.89 -4.91
N GLU A 501 -39.28 25.99 -4.02
CA GLU A 501 -40.67 25.84 -4.39
C GLU A 501 -40.85 26.80 -5.55
N ALA A 502 -40.93 26.24 -6.76
CA ALA A 502 -41.17 27.03 -7.95
C ALA A 502 -42.53 27.62 -7.66
N SER A 503 -42.51 28.88 -7.23
CA SER A 503 -43.62 29.70 -6.76
C SER A 503 -44.87 29.18 -7.42
N ASN A 504 -45.68 28.46 -6.63
CA ASN A 504 -46.79 27.67 -7.10
C ASN A 504 -47.47 28.38 -8.26
N LEU A 505 -47.59 27.73 -9.41
CA LEU A 505 -48.36 28.24 -10.55
C LEU A 505 -49.82 28.57 -10.15
N VAL A 506 -50.26 28.04 -8.99
CA VAL A 506 -51.50 28.40 -8.28
C VAL A 506 -51.51 29.85 -7.74
N GLY A 507 -50.36 30.40 -7.32
CA GLY A 507 -50.20 31.83 -7.00
C GLY A 507 -50.16 32.73 -8.23
N GLY A 508 -49.69 32.24 -9.38
CA GLY A 508 -49.69 32.97 -10.66
C GLY A 508 -51.08 33.18 -11.27
N ILE A 509 -52.03 32.28 -11.00
CA ILE A 509 -53.43 32.41 -11.46
C ILE A 509 -54.25 33.29 -10.51
N LEU A 510 -53.91 33.37 -9.22
CA LEU A 510 -54.57 34.29 -8.28
C LEU A 510 -53.98 35.72 -8.30
N GLY A 511 -52.69 35.87 -8.63
CA GLY A 511 -52.07 37.19 -8.81
C GLY A 511 -52.47 37.92 -10.10
N SER A 512 -52.89 37.19 -11.14
CA SER A 512 -53.37 37.78 -12.40
C SER A 512 -54.81 38.30 -12.36
N VAL A 513 -55.58 37.99 -11.31
CA VAL A 513 -56.90 38.61 -11.07
C VAL A 513 -56.77 39.91 -10.24
N ALA A 514 -55.73 40.04 -9.41
CA ALA A 514 -55.50 41.26 -8.63
C ALA A 514 -54.91 42.42 -9.48
N ALA A 515 -54.23 42.13 -10.58
CA ALA A 515 -53.71 43.15 -11.50
C ALA A 515 -54.75 43.70 -12.51
N LEU A 516 -55.97 43.15 -12.54
CA LEU A 516 -57.10 43.66 -13.34
C LEU A 516 -58.12 44.46 -12.51
N ALA A 517 -57.84 44.71 -11.22
CA ALA A 517 -58.75 45.41 -10.30
C ALA A 517 -58.14 46.69 -9.70
N GLY A 518 -57.10 47.25 -10.33
CA GLY A 518 -56.36 48.41 -9.81
C GLY A 518 -56.08 49.45 -10.89
N ASP A 519 -57.13 49.89 -11.59
CA ASP A 519 -57.11 51.12 -12.39
C ASP A 519 -58.41 51.88 -12.04
N ASP A 520 -58.42 52.49 -10.86
CA ASP A 520 -59.29 53.63 -10.56
C ASP A 520 -58.50 54.59 -9.67
N GLU A 521 -57.93 55.56 -10.37
CA GLU A 521 -57.53 56.89 -9.96
C GLU A 521 -58.51 57.47 -8.92
N PHE A 522 -58.07 57.57 -7.66
CA PHE A 522 -58.66 58.48 -6.69
C PHE A 522 -57.57 59.45 -6.21
N GLU A 523 -57.42 60.54 -6.96
CA GLU A 523 -57.00 61.82 -6.39
C GLU A 523 -58.13 62.36 -5.51
N LEU A 524 -57.81 62.89 -4.32
CA LEU A 524 -58.00 64.31 -3.99
C LEU A 524 -57.75 64.62 -2.50
N GLU A 525 -56.88 65.62 -2.31
CA GLU A 525 -56.69 66.58 -1.20
C GLU A 525 -56.17 66.12 0.18
#